data_AF-A0A8H6LVY7-F1
#
_entry.id   AF-A0A8H6LVY7-F1
#
_cell.length_a   1.000
_cell.length_b   1.000
_cell.length_c   1.000
_cell.angle_alpha   90.00
_cell.angle_beta   90.00
_cell.angle_gamma   90.00
#
_symmetry.space_group_name_H-M   'P 1'
#
loop_
_entity.id
_entity.type
_entity.pdbx_description
1 polymer ?
#
loop_
_entity_poly.entity_id
_entity_poly.type
_entity_poly.pdbx_seq_one_letter_code
_entity_poly.pdbx_strand_id
1 'polypeptide(L)'
;VGHDETPQSIWHNPGLYPKMYPWLFPYGYGGVGQDEHVSHLARHNHVEWLAMYWDKRFQVDSGFLIVAMNHSLIMQGSLGSFISMKRNNFGRAAEAIEKLDPGVLLTIAERLRNGGRFFPQTPEERKVSALMDQVDVVGSHVDGSLARK
;
A
#
# COMPACT_ATOMS: atom_id res chain seq x y z
N VAL A 1 -7.95 26.79 -7.58
CA VAL A 1 -7.25 25.56 -8.01
C VAL A 1 -8.30 24.47 -8.00
N GLY A 2 -8.80 24.10 -9.18
CA GLY A 2 -9.97 23.23 -9.32
C GLY A 2 -9.55 21.76 -9.25
N HIS A 3 -10.31 20.98 -8.48
CA HIS A 3 -10.32 19.53 -8.64
C HIS A 3 -11.04 19.24 -9.96
N ASP A 4 -10.32 18.66 -10.92
CA ASP A 4 -10.93 18.12 -12.13
C ASP A 4 -11.93 17.02 -11.71
N GLU A 5 -13.05 16.87 -12.42
CA GLU A 5 -14.02 15.81 -12.15
C GLU A 5 -13.38 14.43 -12.30
N THR A 6 -12.32 14.35 -13.11
CA THR A 6 -11.58 13.12 -13.36
C THR A 6 -10.40 12.97 -12.39
N PRO A 7 -10.38 11.91 -11.56
CA PRO A 7 -9.23 11.64 -10.71
C PRO A 7 -8.01 11.31 -11.58
N GLN A 8 -6.87 11.89 -11.22
CA GLN A 8 -5.61 11.66 -11.92
C GLN A 8 -4.90 10.43 -11.35
N SER A 9 -4.26 9.66 -12.22
CA SER A 9 -3.44 8.52 -11.80
C SER A 9 -2.26 9.00 -10.95
N ILE A 10 -2.04 8.33 -9.83
CA ILE A 10 -0.81 8.46 -9.03
C ILE A 10 0.37 7.73 -9.69
N TRP A 11 0.09 6.79 -10.58
CA TRP A 11 1.07 6.00 -11.31
C TRP A 11 1.49 6.69 -12.61
N HIS A 12 2.80 6.70 -12.90
CA HIS A 12 3.37 7.23 -14.14
C HIS A 12 2.86 8.64 -14.50
N ASN A 13 2.74 9.51 -13.50
CA ASN A 13 2.27 10.88 -13.66
C ASN A 13 3.26 11.88 -13.04
N PRO A 14 4.38 12.17 -13.73
CA PRO A 14 5.42 13.04 -13.20
C PRO A 14 4.96 14.49 -12.96
N GLY A 15 3.90 14.91 -13.65
CA GLY A 15 3.27 16.23 -13.50
C GLY A 15 2.31 16.33 -12.31
N LEU A 16 2.06 15.25 -11.56
CA LEU A 16 1.07 15.26 -10.48
C LEU A 16 1.47 16.20 -9.34
N TYR A 17 2.66 16.04 -8.76
CA TYR A 17 3.11 16.86 -7.62
C TYR A 17 3.25 18.35 -7.97
N PRO A 18 3.81 18.72 -9.14
CA PRO A 18 3.87 20.13 -9.53
C PRO A 18 2.49 20.77 -9.74
N LYS A 19 1.50 20.00 -10.19
CA LYS A 19 0.10 20.47 -10.29
C LYS A 19 -0.58 20.60 -8.93
N MET A 20 -0.32 19.68 -8.01
CA MET A 20 -0.90 19.68 -6.65
C MET A 20 -0.30 20.77 -5.76
N TYR A 21 1.01 21.03 -5.91
CA TYR A 21 1.76 21.98 -5.11
C TYR A 21 2.55 22.98 -5.97
N PRO A 22 1.89 23.85 -6.76
CA PRO A 22 2.59 24.81 -7.63
C PRO A 22 3.55 25.74 -6.87
N TRP A 23 3.29 25.99 -5.59
CA TRP A 23 4.14 26.81 -4.73
C TRP A 23 5.42 26.09 -4.27
N LEU A 24 5.43 24.75 -4.25
CA LEU A 24 6.63 23.94 -4.00
C LEU A 24 7.42 23.69 -5.29
N PHE A 25 6.74 23.67 -6.43
CA PHE A 25 7.33 23.42 -7.76
C PHE A 25 7.07 24.60 -8.70
N PRO A 26 7.70 25.77 -8.50
CA PRO A 26 7.37 27.00 -9.21
C PRO A 26 7.57 26.93 -10.74
N TYR A 27 8.40 26.00 -11.22
CA TYR A 27 8.64 25.78 -12.65
C TYR A 27 7.79 24.66 -13.25
N GLY A 28 6.98 23.95 -12.44
CA GLY A 28 6.24 22.78 -12.92
C GLY A 28 7.07 21.49 -13.08
N TYR A 29 8.35 21.52 -12.70
CA TYR A 29 9.30 20.40 -12.81
C TYR A 29 9.78 19.91 -11.45
N GLY A 30 10.47 18.76 -11.41
CA GLY A 30 11.07 18.20 -10.19
C GLY A 30 10.10 17.40 -9.31
N GLY A 31 8.90 17.10 -9.82
CA GLY A 31 7.92 16.26 -9.12
C GLY A 31 8.40 14.83 -8.90
N VAL A 32 7.82 14.14 -7.94
CA VAL A 32 8.15 12.74 -7.65
C VAL A 32 7.70 11.82 -8.80
N GLY A 33 8.57 10.93 -9.26
CA GLY A 33 8.29 9.97 -10.34
C GLY A 33 8.56 10.48 -11.76
N GLN A 34 9.48 11.43 -11.95
CA GLN A 34 10.01 11.80 -13.28
C GLN A 34 10.59 10.58 -13.99
N ASP A 35 10.26 10.41 -15.27
CA ASP A 35 10.79 9.32 -16.10
C ASP A 35 12.32 9.36 -16.20
N GLU A 36 12.91 10.56 -16.19
CA GLU A 36 14.36 10.79 -16.16
C GLU A 36 15.02 10.19 -14.91
N HIS A 37 14.27 10.02 -13.82
CA HIS A 37 14.73 9.46 -12.56
C HIS A 37 14.40 7.95 -12.43
N VAL A 38 13.58 7.40 -13.34
CA VAL A 38 13.12 5.99 -13.32
C VAL A 38 14.29 5.07 -13.66
N SER A 39 15.04 4.70 -12.62
CA SER A 39 16.10 3.67 -12.52
C SER A 39 17.21 4.11 -11.55
N HIS A 40 17.42 5.43 -11.43
CA HIS A 40 18.48 6.02 -10.62
C HIS A 40 18.02 6.42 -9.22
N LEU A 41 16.73 6.75 -9.06
CA LEU A 41 16.20 7.24 -7.80
C LEU A 41 14.90 6.56 -7.42
N ALA A 42 14.92 5.86 -6.29
CA ALA A 42 13.70 5.30 -5.71
C ALA A 42 12.77 6.43 -5.25
N ARG A 43 11.47 6.21 -5.39
CA ARG A 43 10.44 7.21 -5.10
C ARG A 43 10.49 7.71 -3.64
N HIS A 44 10.73 6.81 -2.68
CA HIS A 44 10.85 7.16 -1.26
C HIS A 44 12.08 8.03 -1.00
N ASN A 45 13.23 7.70 -1.61
CA ASN A 45 14.44 8.53 -1.54
C ASN A 45 14.20 9.93 -2.11
N HIS A 46 13.44 10.05 -3.21
CA HIS A 46 13.12 11.37 -3.76
C HIS A 46 12.26 12.20 -2.79
N VAL A 47 11.27 11.60 -2.15
CA VAL A 47 10.45 12.29 -1.13
C VAL A 47 11.31 12.69 0.07
N GLU A 48 12.22 11.82 0.51
CA GLU A 48 13.17 12.12 1.59
C GLU A 48 14.10 13.28 1.21
N TRP A 49 14.64 13.29 -0.01
CA TRP A 49 15.48 14.38 -0.51
C TRP A 49 14.73 15.71 -0.58
N LEU A 50 13.47 15.71 -1.02
CA LEU A 50 12.63 16.91 -1.00
C LEU A 50 12.40 17.40 0.43
N ALA A 51 12.15 16.49 1.38
CA ALA A 51 11.96 16.84 2.79
C ALA A 51 13.24 17.35 3.47
N MET A 52 14.40 16.79 3.10
CA MET A 52 15.71 17.17 3.63
C MET A 52 16.38 18.30 2.84
N TYR A 53 15.72 18.82 1.80
CA TYR A 53 16.24 19.89 0.98
C TYR A 53 16.56 21.14 1.83
N TRP A 54 17.44 21.99 1.29
CA TRP A 54 17.82 23.24 1.95
C TRP A 54 16.61 24.15 2.18
N ASP A 55 15.74 24.26 1.17
CA ASP A 55 14.46 24.97 1.31
C ASP A 55 13.47 24.12 2.11
N LYS A 56 13.12 24.62 3.30
CA LYS A 56 12.23 23.94 4.25
C LYS A 56 10.75 23.99 3.87
N ARG A 57 10.38 24.63 2.76
CA ARG A 57 8.99 24.67 2.28
C ARG A 57 8.38 23.27 2.13
N PHE A 58 9.15 22.29 1.64
CA PHE A 58 8.69 20.90 1.53
C PHE A 58 8.43 20.26 2.90
N GLN A 59 9.19 20.63 3.93
CA GLN A 59 9.03 20.10 5.29
C GLN A 59 7.90 20.78 6.05
N VAL A 60 7.68 22.08 5.81
CA VAL A 60 6.73 22.93 6.53
C VAL A 60 5.34 22.93 5.86
N ASP A 61 5.25 22.53 4.60
CA ASP A 61 3.96 22.42 3.92
C ASP A 61 3.02 21.44 4.66
N SER A 62 1.82 21.93 4.98
CA SER A 62 0.86 21.21 5.80
C SER A 62 0.39 19.86 5.25
N GLY A 63 0.47 19.66 3.93
CA GLY A 63 -0.10 18.48 3.27
C GLY A 63 0.91 17.64 2.48
N PHE A 64 2.03 18.23 2.05
CA PHE A 64 2.98 17.59 1.15
C PHE A 64 3.47 16.23 1.66
N LEU A 65 4.02 16.20 2.89
CA LEU A 65 4.56 14.96 3.47
C LEU A 65 3.48 13.90 3.64
N ILE A 66 2.30 14.29 4.14
CA ILE A 66 1.18 13.35 4.36
C ILE A 66 0.76 12.72 3.03
N VAL A 67 0.55 13.53 1.99
CA VAL A 67 0.15 13.06 0.66
C VAL A 67 1.24 12.21 0.03
N ALA A 68 2.50 12.65 0.07
CA ALA A 68 3.62 11.93 -0.50
C ALA A 68 3.81 10.55 0.14
N MET A 69 3.70 10.47 1.46
CA MET A 69 3.77 9.20 2.21
C MET A 69 2.55 8.32 1.96
N ASN A 70 1.34 8.88 1.94
CA ASN A 70 0.11 8.12 1.64
C ASN A 70 0.15 7.52 0.24
N HIS A 71 0.52 8.31 -0.78
CA HIS A 71 0.77 7.78 -2.11
C HIS A 71 1.81 6.66 -2.03
N SER A 72 2.89 6.83 -1.26
CA SER A 72 3.89 5.78 -1.13
C SER A 72 3.36 4.45 -0.61
N LEU A 73 2.55 4.52 0.44
CA LEU A 73 1.95 3.35 1.09
C LEU A 73 0.93 2.66 0.19
N ILE A 74 0.04 3.42 -0.46
CA ILE A 74 -0.92 2.89 -1.45
C ILE A 74 -0.15 2.15 -2.54
N MET A 75 0.91 2.78 -3.04
CA MET A 75 1.71 2.23 -4.11
C MET A 75 2.40 0.92 -3.73
N GLN A 76 3.07 0.89 -2.58
CA GLN A 76 3.71 -0.32 -2.05
C GLN A 76 2.68 -1.42 -1.76
N GLY A 77 1.55 -1.08 -1.14
CA GLY A 77 0.47 -2.02 -0.86
C GLY A 77 -0.11 -2.65 -2.11
N SER A 78 -0.38 -1.85 -3.13
CA SER A 78 -0.88 -2.34 -4.41
C SER A 78 0.14 -3.20 -5.15
N LEU A 79 1.42 -2.80 -5.20
CA LEU A 79 2.48 -3.60 -5.84
C LEU A 79 2.76 -4.91 -5.12
N GLY A 80 2.84 -4.91 -3.78
CA GLY A 80 3.04 -6.11 -2.98
C GLY A 80 1.90 -7.12 -3.14
N SER A 81 0.65 -6.63 -3.11
CA SER A 81 -0.55 -7.42 -3.38
C SER A 81 -0.54 -7.98 -4.80
N PHE A 82 -0.24 -7.13 -5.78
CA PHE A 82 -0.16 -7.52 -7.18
C PHE A 82 0.91 -8.59 -7.41
N ILE A 83 2.14 -8.41 -6.94
CA ILE A 83 3.24 -9.38 -7.12
C ILE A 83 2.93 -10.71 -6.42
N SER A 84 2.35 -10.66 -5.22
CA SER A 84 1.96 -11.86 -4.47
C SER A 84 0.84 -12.64 -5.15
N MET A 85 -0.13 -11.94 -5.73
CA MET A 85 -1.22 -12.57 -6.50
C MET A 85 -0.75 -13.09 -7.87
N LYS A 86 0.07 -12.32 -8.60
CA LYS A 86 0.41 -12.61 -10.00
C LYS A 86 1.42 -13.76 -10.21
N ARG A 87 2.02 -14.32 -9.14
CA ARG A 87 3.11 -15.30 -9.29
C ARG A 87 2.70 -16.77 -9.49
N ASN A 88 1.51 -17.21 -9.04
CA ASN A 88 0.90 -18.53 -9.38
C ASN A 88 -0.34 -18.89 -8.53
N ASN A 89 -0.64 -18.13 -7.48
CA ASN A 89 -1.60 -18.55 -6.45
C ASN A 89 -2.96 -17.81 -6.48
N PHE A 90 -3.14 -16.81 -7.36
CA PHE A 90 -4.39 -16.02 -7.40
C PHE A 90 -5.64 -16.87 -7.61
N GLY A 91 -5.64 -17.75 -8.63
CA GLY A 91 -6.78 -18.62 -8.90
C GLY A 91 -7.14 -19.51 -7.71
N ARG A 92 -6.11 -20.07 -7.05
CA ARG A 92 -6.27 -20.91 -5.86
C ARG A 92 -6.78 -20.12 -4.65
N ALA A 93 -6.32 -18.89 -4.47
CA ALA A 93 -6.77 -18.02 -3.37
C ALA A 93 -8.22 -17.56 -3.59
N ALA A 94 -8.58 -17.17 -4.82
CA ALA A 94 -9.95 -16.78 -5.17
C ALA A 94 -10.93 -17.95 -4.96
N GLU A 95 -10.58 -19.15 -5.42
CA GLU A 95 -11.37 -20.36 -5.21
C GLU A 95 -11.47 -20.76 -3.72
N ALA A 96 -10.39 -20.55 -2.95
CA ALA A 96 -10.39 -20.78 -1.51
C ALA A 96 -11.29 -19.79 -0.75
N ILE A 97 -11.36 -18.53 -1.19
CA ILE A 97 -12.27 -17.52 -0.63
C ILE A 97 -13.73 -17.85 -0.98
N GLU A 98 -14.00 -18.27 -2.22
CA GLU A 98 -15.35 -18.66 -2.66
C GLU A 98 -15.89 -19.87 -1.88
N LYS A 99 -15.03 -20.88 -1.65
CA LYS A 99 -15.39 -22.12 -0.94
C LYS A 99 -15.38 -21.99 0.58
N LEU A 100 -15.12 -20.80 1.11
CA LEU A 100 -15.01 -20.57 2.54
C LEU A 100 -16.41 -20.48 3.16
N ASP A 101 -16.65 -21.26 4.22
CA ASP A 101 -17.89 -21.13 4.99
C ASP A 101 -17.80 -19.92 5.95
N PRO A 102 -18.68 -18.90 5.80
CA PRO A 102 -18.73 -17.76 6.72
C PRO A 102 -18.98 -18.15 8.18
N GLY A 103 -19.66 -19.27 8.45
CA GLY A 103 -19.92 -19.76 9.80
C GLY A 103 -18.64 -20.14 10.56
N VAL A 104 -17.68 -20.74 9.86
CA VAL A 104 -16.37 -21.11 10.44
C VAL A 104 -15.57 -19.85 10.76
N LEU A 105 -15.60 -18.82 9.91
CA LEU A 105 -14.95 -17.53 10.16
C LEU A 105 -15.49 -16.84 11.43
N LEU A 106 -16.81 -16.81 11.60
CA LEU A 106 -17.45 -16.26 12.79
C LEU A 106 -17.00 -16.99 14.07
N THR A 107 -16.98 -18.33 14.02
CA THR A 107 -16.54 -19.16 15.15
C THR A 107 -15.09 -18.86 15.54
N ILE A 108 -14.21 -18.70 14.54
CA ILE A 108 -12.80 -18.34 14.76
C ILE A 108 -12.69 -16.92 15.35
N ALA A 109 -13.42 -15.96 14.80
CA ALA A 109 -13.42 -14.57 15.26
C ALA A 109 -13.90 -14.44 16.71
N GLU A 110 -14.94 -15.18 17.09
CA GLU A 110 -15.44 -15.21 18.47
C GLU A 110 -14.42 -15.82 19.45
N ARG A 111 -13.74 -16.90 19.06
CA ARG A 111 -12.67 -17.51 19.88
C ARG A 111 -11.48 -16.56 20.06
N LEU A 112 -11.06 -15.88 19.00
CA LEU A 112 -9.98 -14.89 19.05
C LEU A 112 -10.36 -13.68 19.91
N ARG A 113 -11.60 -13.19 19.80
CA ARG A 113 -12.13 -12.08 20.64
C ARG A 113 -12.11 -12.43 22.13
N ASN A 114 -12.36 -13.69 22.47
CA ASN A 114 -12.33 -14.17 23.86
C ASN A 114 -10.90 -14.41 24.40
N GLY A 115 -9.85 -14.01 23.66
CA GLY A 115 -8.46 -14.08 24.10
C GLY A 115 -7.83 -15.49 24.02
N GLY A 116 -8.49 -16.44 23.34
CA GLY A 116 -7.97 -17.79 23.16
C GLY A 116 -6.83 -17.83 22.13
N ARG A 117 -5.81 -18.67 22.37
CA ARG A 117 -4.89 -19.09 21.29
C ARG A 117 -5.65 -19.96 20.30
N PHE A 118 -5.72 -19.53 19.05
CA PHE A 118 -6.35 -20.29 17.99
C PHE A 118 -5.41 -21.40 17.50
N PHE A 119 -5.85 -22.65 17.65
CA PHE A 119 -5.25 -23.81 16.98
C PHE A 119 -6.33 -24.44 16.10
N PRO A 120 -6.11 -24.58 14.78
CA PRO A 120 -7.11 -25.13 13.88
C PRO A 120 -7.29 -26.63 14.14
N GLN A 121 -8.49 -27.01 14.60
CA GLN A 121 -8.84 -28.39 14.91
C GLN A 121 -9.55 -29.07 13.75
N THR A 122 -10.45 -28.35 13.07
CA THR A 122 -11.22 -28.91 11.95
C THR A 122 -10.48 -28.75 10.61
N PRO A 123 -10.74 -29.61 9.61
CA PRO A 123 -10.18 -29.45 8.27
C PRO A 123 -10.58 -28.13 7.61
N GLU A 124 -11.72 -27.55 7.99
CA GLU A 124 -12.22 -26.26 7.50
C GLU A 124 -11.49 -25.09 8.18
N GLU A 125 -11.28 -25.16 9.50
CA GLU A 125 -10.45 -24.19 10.23
C GLU A 125 -9.00 -24.16 9.71
N ARG A 126 -8.45 -25.31 9.31
CA ARG A 126 -7.12 -25.38 8.67
C ARG A 126 -7.07 -24.65 7.33
N LYS A 127 -8.14 -24.71 6.53
CA LYS A 127 -8.23 -23.96 5.27
C LYS A 127 -8.27 -22.46 5.52
N VAL A 128 -9.06 -22.01 6.50
CA VAL A 128 -9.10 -20.59 6.91
C VAL A 128 -7.74 -20.13 7.42
N SER A 129 -7.07 -20.92 8.26
CA SER A 129 -5.72 -20.60 8.77
C SER A 129 -4.71 -20.46 7.65
N ALA A 130 -4.68 -21.40 6.70
CA ALA A 130 -3.78 -21.33 5.55
C ALA A 130 -4.05 -20.12 4.64
N LEU A 131 -5.32 -19.71 4.52
CA LEU A 131 -5.70 -18.49 3.81
C LEU A 131 -5.23 -17.24 4.56
N MET A 132 -5.38 -17.19 5.88
CA MET A 132 -4.87 -16.09 6.71
C MET A 132 -3.35 -15.96 6.60
N ASP A 133 -2.60 -17.07 6.65
CA ASP A 133 -1.15 -17.06 6.46
C ASP A 133 -0.76 -16.47 5.09
N GLN A 134 -1.52 -16.79 4.03
CA GLN A 134 -1.30 -16.22 2.70
C GLN A 134 -1.58 -14.71 2.67
N VAL A 135 -2.64 -14.26 3.36
CA VAL A 135 -2.96 -12.83 3.48
C VAL A 135 -1.88 -12.09 4.29
N ASP A 136 -1.35 -12.71 5.35
CA ASP A 136 -0.28 -12.14 6.16
C ASP A 136 1.03 -12.00 5.36
N VAL A 137 1.37 -12.98 4.51
CA VAL A 137 2.51 -12.88 3.58
C VAL A 137 2.34 -11.72 2.58
N VAL A 138 1.10 -11.43 2.15
CA VAL A 138 0.82 -10.24 1.33
C VAL A 138 1.02 -8.97 2.16
N GLY A 139 0.49 -8.95 3.39
CA GLY A 139 0.60 -7.83 4.31
C GLY A 139 2.03 -7.50 4.72
N SER A 140 2.92 -8.50 4.84
CA SER A 140 4.31 -8.31 5.27
C SER A 140 5.15 -7.46 4.31
N HIS A 141 4.70 -7.30 3.07
CA HIS A 141 5.35 -6.47 2.06
C HIS A 141 4.95 -4.99 2.13
N VAL A 142 4.04 -4.63 3.04
CA VAL A 142 3.61 -3.24 3.28
C VAL A 142 4.31 -2.70 4.52
N ASP A 143 5.10 -1.64 4.36
CA ASP A 143 5.78 -0.97 5.47
C ASP A 143 4.75 -0.48 6.52
N GLY A 144 4.91 -0.88 7.78
CA GLY A 144 4.02 -0.50 8.89
C GLY A 144 2.79 -1.40 9.10
N SER A 145 2.67 -2.51 8.37
CA SER A 145 1.61 -3.50 8.63
C SER A 145 1.90 -4.35 9.88
N LEU A 146 0.85 -4.88 10.51
CA LEU A 146 0.98 -5.80 11.65
C LEU A 146 1.77 -7.08 11.31
N ALA A 147 1.79 -7.45 10.04
CA ALA A 147 2.51 -8.62 9.52
C ALA A 147 4.02 -8.35 9.32
N ARG A 148 4.44 -7.08 9.29
CA ARG A 148 5.84 -6.67 9.18
C ARG A 148 6.35 -6.23 10.55
N LYS A 149 6.83 -7.20 11.33
CA LYS A 149 7.51 -6.97 12.63
C LYS A 149 8.97 -6.56 12.44
#